data_AF-A0A1V0I1Y3-F1
#
_entry.id   AF-A0A1V0I1Y3-F1
#
_cell.length_a   1.000
_cell.length_b   1.000
_cell.length_c   1.000
_cell.angle_alpha   90.00
_cell.angle_beta   90.00
_cell.angle_gamma   90.00
#
_symmetry.space_group_name_H-M   'P 1'
#
loop_
_entity.id
_entity.type
_entity.pdbx_description
1 polymer ?
#
loop_
_entity_poly.entity_id
_entity_poly.type
_entity_poly.pdbx_seq_one_letter_code
_entity_poly.pdbx_strand_id
1 'polypeptide(L)'
;MTDSTPKQEPPYGLRMPPDLKARVKASAEANNRSMNAEIVSTLEEKYPAPIDPRFKRLIELVNAVNEAFANETDRENPSARTIEAVQKFVDATEIFDLDDIDVQVTEGGEAQLRFRLKKDQ
;
A
#
# COMPACT_ATOMS: atom_id res chain seq x y z
N MET A 1 35.26 0.47 -5.35
CA MET A 1 34.33 1.40 -6.03
C MET A 1 33.32 0.56 -6.77
N THR A 2 32.16 0.31 -6.16
CA THR A 2 31.08 -0.49 -6.76
C THR A 2 30.18 0.45 -7.56
N ASP A 3 30.41 0.50 -8.87
CA ASP A 3 29.55 1.18 -9.82
C ASP A 3 28.17 0.51 -9.80
N SER A 4 27.24 1.11 -9.06
CA SER A 4 25.84 0.69 -8.95
C SER A 4 24.98 1.66 -9.75
N THR A 5 25.39 1.97 -10.98
CA THR A 5 24.54 2.74 -11.89
C THR A 5 23.31 1.86 -12.24
N PRO A 6 22.07 2.29 -11.94
CA PRO A 6 20.89 1.52 -12.28
C PRO A 6 20.87 1.32 -13.79
N LYS A 7 20.91 0.06 -14.22
CA LYS A 7 20.89 -0.29 -15.64
C LYS A 7 19.53 0.12 -16.19
N GLN A 8 19.48 1.24 -16.93
CA GLN A 8 18.26 1.68 -17.59
C GLN A 8 17.71 0.55 -18.46
N GLU A 9 16.43 0.25 -18.30
CA GLU A 9 15.78 -0.76 -19.12
C GLU A 9 15.80 -0.34 -20.58
N PRO A 10 16.13 -1.25 -21.51
CA PRO A 10 16.16 -0.92 -22.92
C PRO A 10 14.75 -0.51 -23.40
N PRO A 11 14.65 0.44 -24.35
CA PRO A 11 13.35 0.87 -24.87
C PRO A 11 12.54 -0.30 -25.42
N TYR A 12 11.25 -0.38 -25.06
CA TYR A 12 10.34 -1.37 -25.62
C TYR A 12 9.91 -0.97 -27.04
N GLY A 13 10.10 -1.86 -28.01
CA GLY A 13 9.83 -1.63 -29.43
C GLY A 13 8.35 -1.61 -29.80
N LEU A 14 7.56 -0.73 -29.20
CA LEU A 14 6.12 -0.63 -29.41
C LEU A 14 5.79 -0.10 -30.82
N ARG A 15 5.02 -0.88 -31.59
CA ARG A 15 4.52 -0.47 -32.90
C ARG A 15 3.18 0.26 -32.74
N MET A 16 3.19 1.58 -32.96
CA MET A 16 1.99 2.42 -32.86
C MET A 16 1.59 2.98 -34.24
N PRO A 17 0.28 3.07 -34.54
CA PRO A 17 -0.21 3.88 -35.64
C PRO A 17 0.28 5.34 -35.54
N PRO A 18 0.50 6.04 -36.67
CA PRO A 18 1.06 7.39 -36.66
C PRO A 18 0.19 8.40 -35.90
N ASP A 19 -1.14 8.29 -36.00
CA ASP A 19 -2.09 9.13 -35.25
C ASP A 19 -1.93 8.97 -33.73
N LEU A 20 -1.90 7.72 -33.25
CA LEU A 20 -1.73 7.43 -31.83
C LEU A 20 -0.39 7.98 -31.31
N LYS A 21 0.69 7.79 -32.08
CA LYS A 21 2.01 8.33 -31.71
C LYS A 21 2.00 9.85 -31.59
N ALA A 22 1.31 10.55 -32.48
CA ALA A 22 1.18 12.01 -32.42
C ALA A 22 0.42 12.47 -31.17
N ARG A 23 -0.68 11.79 -30.83
CA ARG A 23 -1.48 12.07 -29.62
C ARG A 23 -0.69 11.83 -28.33
N VAL A 24 0.05 10.72 -28.24
CA VAL A 24 0.90 10.43 -27.06
C VAL A 24 2.03 11.46 -26.95
N LYS A 25 2.62 11.89 -28.07
CA LYS A 25 3.64 12.94 -28.08
C LYS A 25 3.11 14.26 -27.51
N ALA A 26 1.93 14.70 -27.96
CA ALA A 26 1.31 15.92 -27.47
C ALA A 26 0.99 15.85 -25.97
N SER A 27 0.51 14.69 -25.48
CA SER A 27 0.26 14.47 -24.05
C SER A 27 1.55 14.55 -23.22
N ALA A 28 2.62 13.91 -23.69
CA ALA A 28 3.92 13.94 -23.02
C ALA A 28 4.50 15.37 -22.92
N GLU A 29 4.38 16.16 -23.99
CA GLU A 29 4.79 17.57 -24.01
C GLU A 29 3.97 18.41 -23.03
N ALA A 30 2.65 18.23 -22.98
CA ALA A 30 1.78 18.92 -22.03
C ALA A 30 2.11 18.56 -20.57
N ASN A 31 2.54 17.32 -20.31
CA ASN A 31 2.89 16.82 -18.99
C ASN A 31 4.37 17.05 -18.60
N ASN A 32 5.18 17.69 -19.45
CA ASN A 32 6.62 17.90 -19.26
C ASN A 32 7.39 16.59 -19.00
N ARG A 33 7.05 15.52 -19.74
CA ARG A 33 7.65 14.19 -19.63
C ARG A 33 8.18 13.69 -20.97
N SER A 34 9.07 12.71 -20.93
CA SER A 34 9.46 11.98 -22.14
C SER A 34 8.27 11.14 -22.63
N MET A 35 8.24 10.85 -23.94
CA MET A 35 7.19 9.99 -24.51
C MET A 35 7.14 8.61 -23.83
N ASN A 36 8.30 8.05 -23.46
CA ASN A 36 8.36 6.78 -22.75
C ASN A 36 7.77 6.89 -21.34
N ALA A 37 8.08 7.97 -20.61
CA ALA A 37 7.52 8.21 -19.28
C ALA A 37 6.00 8.41 -19.31
N GLU A 38 5.48 9.06 -20.35
CA GLU A 38 4.04 9.19 -20.55
C GLU A 38 3.36 7.85 -20.82
N ILE A 39 3.94 7.00 -21.68
CA ILE A 39 3.44 5.66 -21.96
C ILE A 39 3.39 4.83 -20.67
N VAL A 40 4.47 4.84 -19.89
CA VAL A 40 4.54 4.11 -18.62
C VAL A 40 3.49 4.62 -17.65
N SER A 41 3.40 5.93 -17.42
CA SER A 41 2.41 6.55 -16.52
C SER A 41 0.99 6.16 -16.92
N THR A 42 0.66 6.24 -18.21
CA THR A 42 -0.68 5.88 -18.71
C THR A 42 -0.99 4.39 -18.51
N LEU A 43 0.02 3.52 -18.67
CA LEU A 43 -0.14 2.09 -18.44
C LEU A 43 -0.28 1.77 -16.96
N GLU A 44 0.46 2.42 -16.07
CA GLU A 44 0.36 2.22 -14.62
C GLU A 44 -1.00 2.66 -14.07
N GLU A 45 -1.62 3.69 -14.64
CA GLU A 45 -2.99 4.08 -14.28
C GLU A 45 -4.01 2.99 -14.63
N LYS A 46 -3.83 2.32 -15.78
CA LYS A 46 -4.77 1.28 -16.24
C LYS A 46 -4.47 -0.09 -15.67
N TYR A 47 -3.19 -0.36 -15.40
CA TYR A 47 -2.64 -1.63 -14.92
C TYR A 47 -1.72 -1.33 -13.73
N PRO A 48 -2.29 -0.95 -12.57
CA PRO A 48 -1.50 -0.61 -11.40
C PRO A 48 -0.67 -1.81 -10.97
N ALA A 49 0.50 -1.54 -10.39
CA ALA A 49 1.32 -2.57 -9.80
C ALA A 49 0.47 -3.38 -8.81
N PRO A 50 0.63 -4.72 -8.78
CA PRO A 50 -0.06 -5.54 -7.78
C PRO A 50 0.29 -5.00 -6.40
N ILE A 51 -0.74 -4.65 -5.63
CA ILE A 51 -0.57 -4.24 -4.25
C ILE A 51 0.09 -5.40 -3.53
N ASP A 52 1.25 -5.15 -2.91
CA ASP A 52 1.92 -6.14 -2.08
C ASP A 52 0.87 -6.74 -1.12
N PRO A 53 0.71 -8.07 -1.06
CA PRO A 53 -0.28 -8.72 -0.21
C PRO A 53 -0.26 -8.24 1.24
N ARG A 54 0.90 -7.81 1.77
CA ARG A 54 1.04 -7.19 3.08
C ARG A 54 0.27 -5.86 3.17
N PHE A 55 0.40 -5.00 2.16
CA PHE A 55 -0.31 -3.71 2.09
C PHE A 55 -1.80 -3.89 1.83
N LYS A 56 -2.20 -4.87 0.99
CA LYS A 56 -3.62 -5.18 0.75
C LYS A 56 -4.33 -5.54 2.06
N ARG A 57 -3.70 -6.35 2.91
CA ARG A 57 -4.25 -6.73 4.22
C ARG A 57 -4.31 -5.56 5.20
N LEU A 58 -3.35 -4.64 5.16
CA LEU A 58 -3.43 -3.41 5.97
C LEU A 58 -4.64 -2.56 5.58
N ILE A 59 -4.93 -2.44 4.27
CA ILE A 59 -6.11 -1.73 3.77
C ILE A 59 -7.40 -2.44 4.23
N GLU A 60 -7.44 -3.77 4.16
CA GLU A 60 -8.57 -4.57 4.65
C GLU A 60 -8.81 -4.37 6.15
N LEU A 61 -7.74 -4.35 6.96
CA LEU A 61 -7.81 -4.07 8.41
C LEU A 61 -8.36 -2.66 8.69
N VAL A 62 -7.82 -1.65 8.01
CA VAL A 62 -8.25 -0.25 8.20
C VAL A 62 -9.73 -0.10 7.85
N ASN A 63 -10.19 -0.74 6.77
CA ASN A 63 -11.60 -0.72 6.39
C ASN A 63 -12.48 -1.43 7.43
N ALA A 64 -12.08 -2.61 7.91
CA ALA A 64 -12.82 -3.35 8.94
C ALA A 64 -12.93 -2.54 10.26
N VAL A 65 -11.86 -1.87 10.65
CA VAL A 65 -11.83 -0.99 11.83
C VAL A 65 -12.74 0.23 11.61
N ASN A 66 -12.66 0.89 10.44
CA ASN A 66 -13.53 2.02 10.12
C ASN A 66 -15.02 1.62 10.11
N GLU A 67 -15.36 0.44 9.59
CA GLU A 67 -16.73 -0.09 9.62
C GLU A 67 -17.20 -0.42 11.04
N ALA A 68 -16.31 -0.95 11.89
CA ALA A 68 -16.61 -1.20 13.29
C ALA A 68 -16.92 0.11 14.04
N PHE A 69 -16.14 1.16 13.80
CA PHE A 69 -16.39 2.49 14.37
C PHE A 69 -17.63 3.17 13.79
N ALA A 70 -17.89 3.05 12.49
CA ALA A 70 -19.04 3.70 11.84
C ALA A 70 -20.39 3.13 12.29
N ASN A 71 -20.42 1.86 12.70
CA ASN A 71 -21.61 1.19 13.21
C ASN A 71 -21.76 1.30 14.75
N GLU A 72 -20.89 2.06 15.42
CA GLU A 72 -20.85 2.18 16.87
C GLU A 72 -21.80 3.31 17.34
N THR A 73 -23.03 2.94 17.68
CA THR A 73 -24.02 3.85 18.30
C THR A 73 -23.90 3.91 19.82
N ASP A 74 -23.03 3.10 20.42
CA ASP A 74 -22.93 2.90 21.86
C ASP A 74 -21.68 3.60 22.41
N ARG A 75 -21.89 4.76 23.05
CA ARG A 75 -20.84 5.71 23.43
C ARG A 75 -20.04 5.33 24.68
N GLU A 76 -20.40 4.23 25.35
CA GLU A 76 -19.87 3.94 26.68
C GLU A 76 -18.60 3.11 26.70
N ASN A 77 -18.23 2.39 25.62
CA ASN A 77 -16.95 1.66 25.57
C ASN A 77 -16.43 1.34 24.15
N PRO A 78 -15.92 2.34 23.41
CA PRO A 78 -15.51 2.20 22.00
C PRO A 78 -14.27 1.30 21.77
N SER A 79 -13.52 0.97 22.82
CA SER A 79 -12.28 0.18 22.70
C SER A 79 -12.54 -1.32 22.67
N ALA A 80 -13.60 -1.84 23.28
CA ALA A 80 -13.80 -3.28 23.45
C ALA A 80 -14.14 -4.00 22.13
N ARG A 81 -15.04 -3.46 21.31
CA ARG A 81 -15.38 -4.03 19.99
C ARG A 81 -14.28 -3.84 18.96
N THR A 82 -13.59 -2.70 19.04
CA THR A 82 -12.40 -2.43 18.20
C THR A 82 -11.30 -3.44 18.47
N ILE A 83 -11.01 -3.73 19.74
CA ILE A 83 -10.04 -4.76 20.13
C ILE A 83 -10.48 -6.14 19.62
N GLU A 84 -11.76 -6.49 19.72
CA GLU A 84 -12.27 -7.77 19.21
C GLU A 84 -12.17 -7.90 17.68
N ALA A 85 -12.49 -6.83 16.94
CA ALA A 85 -12.40 -6.81 15.48
C ALA A 85 -10.95 -6.91 15.00
N VAL A 86 -10.04 -6.19 15.66
CA VAL A 86 -8.59 -6.30 15.41
C VAL A 86 -8.10 -7.71 15.72
N GLN A 87 -8.48 -8.28 16.87
CA GLN A 87 -8.09 -9.63 17.25
C GLN A 87 -8.55 -10.68 16.23
N LYS A 88 -9.81 -10.63 15.79
CA LYS A 88 -10.34 -11.54 14.74
C LYS A 88 -9.58 -11.43 13.42
N PHE A 89 -9.18 -10.23 13.03
CA PHE A 89 -8.40 -10.02 11.81
C PHE A 89 -6.99 -10.60 11.93
N VAL A 90 -6.35 -10.39 13.09
CA VAL A 90 -5.04 -10.95 13.38
C VAL A 90 -5.08 -12.49 13.38
N ASP A 91 -6.05 -13.09 14.07
CA ASP A 91 -6.19 -14.55 14.15
C ASP A 91 -6.45 -15.20 12.78
N ALA A 92 -7.18 -14.51 11.89
CA ALA A 92 -7.52 -15.01 10.57
C ALA A 92 -6.37 -14.93 9.55
N THR A 93 -5.29 -14.21 9.84
CA THR A 93 -4.30 -13.87 8.82
C THR A 93 -3.01 -14.71 8.86
N GLU A 94 -2.70 -15.52 9.88
CA GLU A 94 -1.46 -16.36 9.96
C GLU A 94 -0.12 -15.64 9.62
N ILE A 95 -0.09 -14.29 9.61
CA ILE A 95 1.00 -13.50 9.03
C ILE A 95 1.84 -12.78 10.06
N PHE A 96 1.30 -12.59 11.26
CA PHE A 96 2.02 -12.03 12.38
C PHE A 96 2.14 -13.12 13.44
N ASP A 97 3.37 -13.44 13.83
CA ASP A 97 3.59 -14.04 15.14
C ASP A 97 3.17 -12.95 16.13
N LEU A 98 2.02 -13.12 16.79
CA LEU A 98 1.48 -12.14 17.72
C LEU A 98 2.49 -11.78 18.83
N ASP A 99 3.41 -12.70 19.11
CA ASP A 99 4.54 -12.53 20.03
C ASP A 99 5.52 -11.40 19.64
N ASP A 100 5.50 -10.96 18.38
CA ASP A 100 6.35 -9.88 17.85
C ASP A 100 5.67 -8.50 17.88
N ILE A 101 4.41 -8.41 18.32
CA ILE A 101 3.66 -7.13 18.41
C ILE A 101 3.37 -6.83 19.89
N ASP A 102 4.01 -5.79 20.42
CA ASP A 102 3.73 -5.29 21.77
C ASP A 102 2.81 -4.06 21.68
N VAL A 103 1.64 -4.14 22.32
CA VAL A 103 0.66 -3.05 22.37
C VAL A 103 0.78 -2.38 23.74
N GLN A 104 1.24 -1.13 23.76
CA GLN A 104 1.36 -0.35 24.99
C GLN A 104 0.32 0.77 24.98
N VAL A 105 -0.59 0.75 25.96
CA VAL A 105 -1.52 1.86 26.20
C VAL A 105 -0.85 2.84 27.15
N THR A 106 -0.67 4.08 26.71
CA THR A 106 -0.09 5.15 27.52
C THR A 106 -1.11 5.66 28.56
N GLU A 107 -0.64 6.34 29.61
CA GLU A 107 -1.50 6.90 30.66
C GLU A 107 -2.55 7.90 30.14
N GLY A 108 -2.38 8.42 28.91
CA GLY A 108 -3.34 9.27 28.21
C GLY A 108 -4.38 8.53 27.36
N GLY A 109 -4.39 7.19 27.34
CA GLY A 109 -5.30 6.37 26.55
C GLY A 109 -4.90 6.19 25.08
N GLU A 110 -3.75 6.70 24.66
CA GLU A 110 -3.21 6.46 23.32
C GLU A 110 -2.53 5.08 23.26
N ALA A 111 -2.94 4.26 22.30
CA ALA A 111 -2.32 2.96 22.02
C ALA A 111 -1.11 3.13 21.08
N GLN A 112 0.05 2.63 21.51
CA GLN A 112 1.26 2.55 20.70
C GLN A 112 1.58 1.10 20.34
N LEU A 113 1.80 0.86 19.04
CA LEU A 113 2.20 -0.44 18.50
C LEU A 113 3.72 -0.49 18.36
N ARG A 114 4.39 -1.46 19.00
CA ARG A 114 5.81 -1.76 18.76
C ARG A 114 5.97 -3.11 18.07
N PHE A 115 6.68 -3.11 16.96
CA PHE A 115 7.04 -4.33 16.22
C PHE A 115 8.45 -4.77 16.62
N ARG A 116 8.60 -5.99 17.14
CA ARG A 116 9.89 -6.66 17.30
C ARG A 116 10.28 -7.30 15.98
N LEU A 117 11.35 -6.80 15.37
CA LEU A 117 11.96 -7.45 14.22
C LEU A 117 12.78 -8.64 14.71
N LYS A 118 12.46 -9.87 14.26
CA LYS A 118 13.35 -11.01 14.43
C LYS A 118 14.67 -10.69 13.71
N LYS A 119 15.79 -10.65 14.44
CA LYS A 119 17.12 -10.60 13.83
C LYS A 119 17.34 -11.94 13.13
N ASP A 120 17.44 -11.91 11.81
CA ASP A 120 17.84 -13.08 11.02
C ASP A 120 19.20 -13.60 11.54
N GLN A 121 19.29 -14.93 11.69
CA GLN A 121 20.52 -15.64 12.03
C GLN A 121 21.49 -15.70 10.85
#